data_AF-A0A2G5PLF4-F1
#
_entry.id   AF-A0A2G5PLF4-F1
#
_cell.length_a   1.000
_cell.length_b   1.000
_cell.length_c   1.000
_cell.angle_alpha   90.00
_cell.angle_beta   90.00
_cell.angle_gamma   90.00
#
_symmetry.space_group_name_H-M   'P 1'
#
loop_
_entity.id
_entity.type
_entity.pdbx_description
1 polymer ?
#
loop_
_entity_poly.entity_id
_entity_poly.type
_entity_poly.pdbx_seq_one_letter_code
_entity_poly.pdbx_strand_id
1 'polypeptide(L)'
;MAPDGTGYHEFHELLVRASGNPLLTTVLAAVEQAVRWAAVEQDITQFDRDEAARSHRAIAKAISDHDPRRAEHRMRRHLDAALEHVEASGLLGAPMIPPSRWRGDNSDLPWR
;
A
#
# COMPACT_ATOMS: atom_id res chain seq x y z
N MET A 1 -3.04 15.38 -5.73
CA MET A 1 -3.40 13.95 -5.72
C MET A 1 -4.75 13.81 -6.39
N ALA A 2 -4.89 12.84 -7.29
CA ALA A 2 -6.14 12.59 -8.00
C ALA A 2 -7.18 11.91 -7.07
N PRO A 3 -8.48 12.17 -7.27
CA PRO A 3 -9.56 11.67 -6.41
C PRO A 3 -9.79 10.15 -6.48
N ASP A 4 -9.08 9.43 -7.35
CA ASP A 4 -9.21 7.99 -7.59
C ASP A 4 -8.24 7.12 -6.76
N GLY A 5 -7.41 7.72 -5.90
CA GLY A 5 -6.49 6.98 -5.03
C GLY A 5 -5.18 6.50 -5.69
N THR A 6 -4.91 6.91 -6.94
CA THR A 6 -3.69 6.54 -7.69
C THR A 6 -2.36 6.93 -7.00
N GLY A 7 -2.36 7.82 -6.01
CA GLY A 7 -1.13 8.28 -5.34
C GLY A 7 -0.56 7.40 -4.21
N TYR A 8 -1.29 6.40 -3.69
CA TYR A 8 -0.79 5.58 -2.57
C TYR A 8 0.31 4.59 -2.96
N HIS A 9 0.13 3.97 -4.13
CA HIS A 9 1.06 2.99 -4.68
C HIS A 9 2.33 3.66 -5.20
N GLU A 10 2.18 4.85 -5.78
CA GLU A 10 3.30 5.62 -6.34
C GLU A 10 4.43 5.85 -5.33
N PHE A 11 4.11 6.05 -4.05
CA PHE A 11 5.13 6.21 -3.01
C PHE A 11 5.95 4.94 -2.79
N HIS A 12 5.30 3.79 -2.61
CA HIS A 12 5.99 2.52 -2.37
C HIS A 12 6.79 2.07 -3.59
N GLU A 13 6.26 2.31 -4.79
CA GLU A 13 6.96 2.05 -6.04
C GLU A 13 8.25 2.87 -6.14
N LEU A 14 8.19 4.18 -5.84
CA LEU A 14 9.36 5.05 -5.83
C LEU A 14 10.44 4.58 -4.84
N LEU A 15 10.04 4.16 -3.63
CA LEU A 15 10.97 3.63 -2.63
C LEU A 15 11.69 2.38 -3.13
N VAL A 16 10.94 1.44 -3.68
CA VAL A 16 11.48 0.17 -4.14
C VAL A 16 12.38 0.36 -5.36
N ARG A 17 11.99 1.22 -6.31
CA ARG A 17 12.86 1.61 -7.43
C ARG A 17 14.16 2.27 -6.96
N ALA A 18 14.07 3.18 -5.98
CA ALA A 18 15.24 3.86 -5.41
C ALA A 18 16.21 2.91 -4.70
N SER A 19 15.72 1.77 -4.18
CA SER A 19 16.58 0.76 -3.55
C SER A 19 17.53 0.06 -4.52
N GLY A 20 17.26 0.13 -5.83
CA GLY A 20 18.01 -0.61 -6.86
C GLY A 20 17.89 -2.14 -6.74
N ASN A 21 16.97 -2.64 -5.90
CA ASN A 21 16.78 -4.07 -5.67
C ASN A 21 15.61 -4.60 -6.49
N PRO A 22 15.86 -5.32 -7.61
CA PRO A 22 14.80 -5.81 -8.49
C PRO A 22 13.89 -6.85 -7.81
N LEU A 23 14.37 -7.55 -6.78
CA LEU A 23 13.54 -8.49 -6.02
C LEU A 23 12.42 -7.74 -5.28
N LEU A 24 12.73 -6.59 -4.68
CA LEU A 24 11.74 -5.79 -3.98
C LEU A 24 10.68 -5.26 -4.96
N THR A 25 11.06 -4.92 -6.19
CA THR A 25 10.12 -4.49 -7.24
C THR A 25 9.11 -5.58 -7.56
N THR A 26 9.58 -6.81 -7.75
CA THR A 26 8.72 -7.96 -8.05
C THR A 26 7.79 -8.28 -6.87
N VAL A 27 8.32 -8.28 -5.65
CA VAL A 27 7.53 -8.54 -4.44
C VAL A 27 6.45 -7.48 -4.25
N LEU A 28 6.80 -6.21 -4.42
CA LEU A 28 5.84 -5.12 -4.29
C LEU A 28 4.70 -5.27 -5.31
N ALA A 29 5.00 -5.49 -6.59
CA ALA A 29 3.98 -5.64 -7.62
C ALA A 29 2.94 -6.74 -7.29
N ALA A 30 3.37 -7.87 -6.72
CA ALA A 30 2.47 -8.93 -6.29
C ALA A 30 1.58 -8.51 -5.09
N VAL A 31 2.15 -7.79 -4.12
CA VAL A 31 1.44 -7.34 -2.92
C VAL A 31 0.48 -6.18 -3.23
N GLU A 32 0.87 -5.25 -4.12
CA GLU A 32 0.04 -4.09 -4.48
C GLU A 32 -1.31 -4.50 -5.06
N GLN A 33 -1.34 -5.52 -5.91
CA GLN A 33 -2.60 -5.98 -6.50
C GLN A 33 -3.58 -6.48 -5.43
N ALA A 34 -3.07 -7.18 -4.42
CA ALA A 34 -3.85 -7.65 -3.28
C ALA A 34 -4.34 -6.48 -2.41
N VAL A 35 -3.47 -5.51 -2.12
CA VAL A 35 -3.81 -4.32 -1.33
C VAL A 35 -4.88 -3.47 -2.04
N ARG A 36 -4.83 -3.35 -3.37
CA ARG A 36 -5.87 -2.64 -4.15
C ARG A 36 -7.24 -3.28 -3.99
N TRP A 37 -7.32 -4.61 -4.02
CA TRP A 37 -8.60 -5.31 -3.83
C TRP A 37 -9.13 -5.10 -2.40
N ALA A 38 -8.28 -5.24 -1.39
CA ALA A 38 -8.65 -4.99 -0.01
C ALA A 38 -9.11 -3.53 0.21
N ALA A 39 -8.41 -2.54 -0.34
CA ALA A 39 -8.75 -1.13 -0.20
C ALA A 39 -10.15 -0.78 -0.73
N VAL A 40 -10.59 -1.43 -1.82
CA VAL A 40 -11.94 -1.26 -2.37
C VAL A 40 -13.01 -1.84 -1.45
N GLU A 41 -12.73 -2.98 -0.81
CA GLU A 41 -13.66 -3.63 0.12
C GLU A 41 -13.69 -2.99 1.52
N GLN A 42 -12.64 -2.25 1.88
CA GLN A 42 -12.47 -1.60 3.18
C GLN A 42 -13.09 -0.21 3.28
N ASP A 43 -13.67 0.33 2.19
CA ASP A 43 -14.24 1.68 2.12
C ASP A 43 -13.32 2.75 2.75
N ILE A 44 -12.03 2.71 2.39
CA ILE A 44 -11.00 3.57 2.97
C ILE A 44 -11.45 5.04 2.87
N THR A 45 -11.60 5.70 4.02
CA THR A 45 -12.19 7.02 4.10
C THR A 45 -11.19 8.12 3.72
N GLN A 46 -11.68 9.35 3.53
CA GLN A 46 -10.80 10.50 3.28
C GLN A 46 -9.85 10.80 4.46
N PHE A 47 -10.26 10.49 5.69
CA PHE A 47 -9.43 10.69 6.87
C PHE A 47 -8.19 9.78 6.85
N ASP A 48 -8.41 8.50 6.52
CA ASP A 48 -7.35 7.49 6.40
C ASP A 48 -6.35 7.87 5.31
N ARG A 49 -6.86 8.53 4.25
CA ARG A 49 -6.05 9.06 3.17
C ARG A 49 -5.08 10.14 3.62
N ASP A 50 -5.54 11.13 4.38
CA ASP A 50 -4.69 12.22 4.87
C ASP A 50 -3.65 11.71 5.87
N GLU A 51 -4.02 10.73 6.69
CA GLU A 51 -3.10 10.08 7.62
C GLU A 51 -1.97 9.32 6.93
N ALA A 52 -2.31 8.51 5.93
CA ALA A 52 -1.31 7.81 5.13
C ALA A 52 -0.38 8.80 4.39
N ALA A 53 -0.91 9.91 3.83
CA ALA A 53 -0.09 10.94 3.20
C ALA A 53 0.86 11.64 4.19
N ARG A 54 0.44 11.89 5.44
CA ARG A 54 1.32 12.39 6.50
C ARG A 54 2.44 11.40 6.81
N SER A 55 2.11 10.12 6.93
CA SER A 55 3.08 9.04 7.19
C SER A 55 4.11 8.90 6.07
N HIS A 56 3.69 8.95 4.80
CA HIS A 56 4.59 8.92 3.64
C HIS A 56 5.59 10.07 3.63
N ARG A 57 5.13 11.32 3.88
CA ARG A 57 6.04 12.47 3.98
C ARG A 57 7.05 12.33 5.11
N ALA A 58 6.62 11.77 6.24
CA ALA A 58 7.49 11.49 7.38
C ALA A 58 8.60 10.48 7.05
N ILE A 59 8.26 9.42 6.30
CA ILE A 59 9.23 8.42 5.81
C ILE A 59 10.18 9.06 4.80
N ALA A 60 9.65 9.77 3.81
CA ALA A 60 10.44 10.47 2.79
C ALA A 60 11.46 11.41 3.44
N LYS A 61 11.04 12.18 4.45
CA LYS A 61 11.94 13.05 5.22
C LYS A 61 13.06 12.28 5.92
N ALA A 62 12.77 11.12 6.51
CA ALA A 62 13.81 10.29 7.13
C ALA A 62 14.84 9.78 6.11
N ILE A 63 14.38 9.44 4.91
CA ILE A 63 15.25 9.03 3.80
C ILE A 63 16.11 10.19 3.31
N SER A 64 15.50 11.36 3.08
CA SER A 64 16.22 12.57 2.65
C SER A 64 17.24 13.05 3.68
N ASP A 65 16.97 12.84 4.96
CA ASP A 65 17.91 13.16 6.05
C ASP A 65 19.00 12.06 6.22
N HIS A 66 19.05 11.05 5.35
CA HIS A 66 19.97 9.90 5.41
C HIS A 66 19.93 9.12 6.75
N ASP A 67 18.75 9.00 7.35
CA ASP A 67 18.53 8.26 8.61
C ASP A 67 17.76 6.96 8.35
N PRO A 68 18.46 5.85 8.02
CA PRO A 68 17.81 4.60 7.63
C PRO A 68 17.03 3.97 8.79
N ARG A 69 17.50 4.10 10.04
CA ARG A 69 16.80 3.54 11.21
C ARG A 69 15.47 4.26 11.43
N ARG A 70 15.45 5.59 11.28
CA ARG A 70 14.22 6.36 11.40
C ARG A 70 13.27 6.08 10.24
N ALA A 71 13.79 5.93 9.02
CA ALA A 71 12.96 5.56 7.87
C ALA A 71 12.29 4.19 8.07
N GLU A 72 13.06 3.19 8.51
CA GLU A 72 12.53 1.86 8.84
C GLU A 72 11.47 1.92 9.94
N HIS A 73 11.78 2.61 11.05
CA HIS A 73 10.83 2.75 12.17
C HIS A 73 9.52 3.42 11.73
N ARG A 74 9.60 4.48 10.91
CA ARG A 74 8.42 5.17 10.39
C ARG A 74 7.62 4.29 9.41
N MET A 75 8.29 3.51 8.57
CA MET A 75 7.63 2.56 7.68
C MET A 75 6.92 1.46 8.47
N ARG A 76 7.55 0.89 9.50
CA ARG A 76 6.91 -0.11 10.36
C ARG A 76 5.64 0.44 10.99
N ARG A 77 5.70 1.62 11.62
CA ARG A 77 4.51 2.26 12.19
C ARG A 77 3.41 2.57 11.17
N HIS A 78 3.77 2.91 9.94
CA HIS A 78 2.80 3.13 8.87
C HIS A 78 2.07 1.83 8.50
N LEU A 79 2.80 0.71 8.41
CA LEU A 79 2.22 -0.60 8.14
C LEU A 79 1.38 -1.12 9.32
N ASP A 80 1.82 -0.89 10.57
CA ASP A 80 1.07 -1.26 11.77
C ASP A 80 -0.30 -0.53 11.80
N ALA A 81 -0.32 0.77 11.51
CA ALA A 81 -1.56 1.53 11.43
C ALA A 81 -2.50 1.03 10.31
N ALA A 82 -1.93 0.64 9.15
CA ALA A 82 -2.72 0.04 8.08
C ALA A 82 -3.30 -1.33 8.49
N LEU A 83 -2.55 -2.12 9.25
CA LEU A 83 -3.03 -3.39 9.81
C LEU A 83 -4.17 -3.17 10.80
N GLU A 84 -4.04 -2.22 11.73
CA GLU A 84 -5.09 -1.88 12.70
C GLU A 84 -6.42 -1.53 11.99
N HIS A 85 -6.35 -0.81 10.86
CA HIS A 85 -7.53 -0.52 10.03
C HIS A 85 -8.15 -1.77 9.41
N VAL A 86 -7.32 -2.69 8.91
CA VAL A 86 -7.79 -3.98 8.37
C VAL A 86 -8.46 -4.84 9.45
N GLU A 87 -7.90 -4.82 10.67
CA GLU A 87 -8.46 -5.50 11.83
C GLU A 87 -9.83 -4.92 12.20
N ALA A 88 -9.92 -3.59 12.28
CA ALA A 88 -11.16 -2.89 12.59
C ALA A 88 -12.25 -3.08 11.52
N SER A 89 -11.86 -3.29 10.25
CA SER A 89 -12.81 -3.56 9.17
C SER A 89 -13.40 -4.98 9.20
N GLY A 90 -12.91 -5.86 10.08
CA GLY A 90 -13.35 -7.25 10.17
C GLY A 90 -12.89 -8.14 9.00
N LEU A 91 -11.98 -7.64 8.16
CA LEU A 91 -11.41 -8.40 7.04
C LEU A 91 -10.16 -9.19 7.43
N LEU A 92 -9.75 -9.16 8.69
CA LEU A 92 -8.63 -9.96 9.19
C LEU A 92 -8.92 -11.46 9.01
N GLY A 93 -8.14 -12.13 8.16
CA GLY A 93 -8.33 -13.54 7.80
C GLY A 93 -9.28 -13.78 6.62
N ALA A 94 -9.85 -12.73 6.03
CA ALA A 94 -10.51 -12.84 4.74
C ALA A 94 -9.49 -13.21 3.64
N PRO A 95 -9.91 -13.93 2.59
CA PRO A 95 -9.05 -14.22 1.46
C PRO A 95 -8.47 -12.95 0.86
N MET A 96 -7.14 -12.90 0.69
CA MET A 96 -6.42 -11.78 0.07
C MET A 96 -6.97 -11.40 -1.31
N ILE A 97 -7.44 -12.40 -2.05
CA ILE A 97 -8.25 -12.22 -3.26
C ILE A 97 -9.70 -12.44 -2.86
N PRO A 98 -10.58 -11.43 -2.94
CA PRO A 98 -11.94 -11.60 -2.50
C PRO A 98 -12.71 -12.65 -3.33
N PRO A 99 -13.65 -13.41 -2.75
CA PRO A 99 -14.41 -14.43 -3.47
C PRO A 99 -15.16 -13.91 -4.70
N SER A 100 -15.56 -12.64 -4.68
CA SER A 100 -16.17 -11.92 -5.82
C SER A 100 -15.27 -11.89 -7.06
N ARG A 101 -13.94 -11.98 -6.88
CA ARG A 101 -12.92 -11.95 -7.94
C ARG A 101 -12.41 -13.34 -8.34
N TRP A 102 -12.89 -14.42 -7.72
CA TRP A 102 -12.43 -15.79 -8.04
C TRP A 102 -12.94 -16.29 -9.39
N ARG A 103 -14.11 -15.79 -9.84
CA ARG A 103 -14.69 -16.14 -11.15
C ARG A 103 -14.38 -15.00 -12.12
N GLY A 104 -13.20 -15.06 -12.72
CA GLY A 104 -12.69 -14.01 -13.59
C GLY A 104 -13.59 -13.73 -14.80
N ASP A 105 -14.09 -12.50 -14.91
CA ASP A 105 -13.88 -11.77 -16.15
C ASP A 105 -12.53 -11.06 -16.00
N ASN A 106 -11.55 -11.53 -16.76
CA ASN A 106 -10.14 -11.16 -16.65
C ASN A 106 -9.83 -9.86 -17.42
N SER A 107 -10.84 -9.01 -17.61
CA SER A 107 -10.81 -7.81 -18.45
C SER A 107 -10.05 -6.64 -17.81
N ASP A 108 -9.90 -6.63 -16.48
CA ASP A 108 -9.26 -5.56 -15.71
C ASP A 108 -7.78 -5.81 -15.36
N LEU A 109 -7.17 -6.92 -15.83
CA LEU A 109 -5.76 -7.18 -15.53
C LEU A 109 -4.83 -6.34 -16.42
N PRO A 110 -3.93 -5.52 -15.84
CA PRO A 110 -3.15 -4.52 -16.58
C PRO A 110 -1.98 -5.09 -17.40
N TRP A 111 -1.79 -6.41 -17.44
CA TRP A 111 -0.70 -7.10 -18.16
C TRP A 111 -1.17 -7.86 -19.41
N ARG A 112 -2.25 -7.39 -20.03
CA ARG A 112 -2.56 -7.73 -21.43
C ARG A 112 -1.96 -6.72 -22.38
#